data_AF-A0A523QUZ7-F1
#
_entry.id   AF-A0A523QUZ7-F1
#
_cell.length_a   1.000
_cell.length_b   1.000
_cell.length_c   1.000
_cell.angle_alpha   90.00
_cell.angle_beta   90.00
_cell.angle_gamma   90.00
#
_symmetry.space_group_name_H-M   'P 1'
#
loop_
_entity.id
_entity.type
_entity.pdbx_description
1 polymer ?
#
loop_
_entity_poly.entity_id
_entity_poly.type
_entity_poly.pdbx_seq_one_letter_code
_entity_poly.pdbx_strand_id
1 'polypeptide(L)'
;MNRIIAIILLSVINVYADTPLPTPSKVTGLSVNGQYEFVSDPQSGTRATEVRTGNILWTIDDWFRWCFLADDGSHFVTGYNGLNLIPQNYKKDLVLITFWKNGTKIRKVTIEEIIPNLKILEKTVSHYHWGTISGFTKNGLIEILLVNNERIFYDPKTGNKTEQHN
;
A
#
# COMPACT_ATOMS: atom_id res chain seq x y z
N MET A 1 -0.39 -20.71 64.98
CA MET A 1 0.78 -20.19 64.24
C MET A 1 0.29 -19.85 62.83
N ASN A 2 0.16 -18.56 62.52
CA ASN A 2 -0.65 -18.05 61.40
C ASN A 2 0.01 -18.29 60.03
N ARG A 3 -0.76 -18.82 59.07
CA ARG A 3 -0.37 -18.94 57.66
C ARG A 3 -0.71 -17.63 56.95
N ILE A 4 0.31 -16.91 56.47
CA ILE A 4 0.13 -15.75 55.59
C ILE A 4 -0.14 -16.27 54.18
N ILE A 5 -1.33 -16.01 53.64
CA ILE A 5 -1.67 -16.24 52.24
C ILE A 5 -1.31 -14.96 51.48
N ALA A 6 -0.28 -15.02 50.64
CA ALA A 6 0.06 -13.95 49.72
C ALA A 6 -0.85 -14.03 48.48
N ILE A 7 -1.73 -13.04 48.33
CA ILE A 7 -2.56 -12.88 47.13
C ILE A 7 -1.70 -12.15 46.09
N ILE A 8 -1.26 -12.86 45.06
CA ILE A 8 -0.63 -12.26 43.88
C ILE A 8 -1.74 -11.66 43.01
N LEU A 9 -1.91 -10.34 43.05
CA LEU A 9 -2.73 -9.61 42.09
C LEU A 9 -2.06 -9.65 40.71
N LEU A 10 -2.57 -10.49 39.81
CA LEU A 10 -2.24 -10.38 38.38
C LEU A 10 -2.88 -9.12 37.81
N SER A 11 -2.05 -8.11 37.55
CA SER A 11 -2.43 -6.93 36.77
C SER A 11 -2.56 -7.35 35.31
N VAL A 12 -3.76 -7.27 34.74
CA VAL A 12 -3.97 -7.40 33.30
C VAL A 12 -3.37 -6.16 32.63
N ILE A 13 -2.14 -6.31 32.12
CA ILE A 13 -1.49 -5.30 31.29
C ILE A 13 -2.23 -5.34 29.94
N ASN A 14 -3.00 -4.29 29.64
CA ASN A 14 -3.51 -4.08 28.29
C ASN A 14 -2.31 -3.82 27.39
N VAL A 15 -1.82 -4.87 26.71
CA VAL A 15 -0.83 -4.73 25.64
C VAL A 15 -1.59 -4.14 24.45
N TYR A 16 -1.56 -2.82 24.32
CA TYR A 16 -2.01 -2.16 23.11
C TYR A 16 -1.12 -2.65 21.98
N ALA A 17 -1.68 -3.33 21.00
CA ALA A 17 -1.01 -3.68 19.75
C ALA A 17 -1.71 -2.94 18.62
N ASP A 18 -1.00 -2.75 17.51
CA ASP A 18 -1.65 -2.27 16.29
C ASP A 18 -2.71 -3.29 15.87
N THR A 19 -3.88 -2.84 15.43
CA THR A 19 -4.95 -3.74 14.98
C THR A 19 -4.44 -4.61 13.82
N PRO A 20 -4.56 -5.95 13.90
CA PRO A 20 -4.14 -6.82 12.82
C PRO A 20 -4.85 -6.47 11.51
N LEU A 21 -4.13 -6.55 10.39
CA LEU A 21 -4.77 -6.44 9.09
C LEU A 21 -5.81 -7.57 8.93
N PRO A 22 -6.94 -7.30 8.27
CA PRO A 22 -7.92 -8.34 7.98
C PRO A 22 -7.27 -9.42 7.11
N THR A 23 -7.83 -10.64 7.16
CA THR A 23 -7.38 -11.73 6.30
C THR A 23 -7.41 -11.30 4.81
N PRO A 24 -6.54 -11.86 3.95
CA PRO A 24 -6.57 -11.57 2.53
C PRO A 24 -7.98 -11.80 1.96
N SER A 25 -8.45 -10.83 1.19
CA SER A 25 -9.77 -10.84 0.57
C SER A 25 -9.71 -10.13 -0.78
N LYS A 26 -10.76 -10.31 -1.59
CA LYS A 26 -10.87 -9.68 -2.90
C LYS A 26 -10.89 -8.16 -2.75
N VAL A 27 -10.03 -7.49 -3.53
CA VAL A 27 -9.99 -6.03 -3.67
C VAL A 27 -10.37 -5.69 -5.10
N THR A 28 -11.30 -4.76 -5.28
CA THR A 28 -11.70 -4.26 -6.60
C THR A 28 -11.63 -2.75 -6.64
N GLY A 29 -11.48 -2.18 -7.83
CA GLY A 29 -11.50 -0.74 -8.00
C GLY A 29 -11.61 -0.33 -9.46
N LEU A 30 -12.02 0.91 -9.67
CA LEU A 30 -12.11 1.54 -10.98
C LEU A 30 -10.94 2.51 -11.19
N SER A 31 -10.55 2.66 -12.45
CA SER A 31 -9.80 3.82 -12.94
C SER A 31 -10.61 5.11 -12.72
N VAL A 32 -9.96 6.27 -12.72
CA VAL A 32 -10.59 7.57 -12.43
C VAL A 32 -11.64 7.90 -13.48
N ASN A 33 -11.42 7.55 -14.74
CA ASN A 33 -12.39 7.70 -15.83
C ASN A 33 -13.49 6.64 -15.86
N GLY A 34 -13.41 5.61 -14.99
CA GLY A 34 -14.39 4.53 -14.89
C GLY A 34 -14.42 3.56 -16.08
N GLN A 35 -13.52 3.66 -17.05
CA GLN A 35 -13.51 2.81 -18.25
C GLN A 35 -12.84 1.45 -18.01
N TYR A 36 -12.03 1.36 -16.96
CA TYR A 36 -11.27 0.18 -16.61
C TYR A 36 -11.47 -0.17 -15.14
N GLU A 37 -11.53 -1.47 -14.86
CA GLU A 37 -11.60 -2.00 -13.50
C GLU A 37 -10.45 -2.98 -13.26
N PHE A 38 -10.09 -3.16 -11.99
CA PHE A 38 -9.23 -4.25 -11.56
C PHE A 38 -9.93 -5.11 -10.52
N VAL A 39 -9.52 -6.37 -10.46
CA VAL A 39 -9.84 -7.32 -9.39
C VAL A 39 -8.54 -7.96 -8.94
N SER A 40 -8.22 -7.87 -7.66
CA SER A 40 -7.14 -8.60 -6.99
C SER A 40 -7.75 -9.59 -6.01
N ASP A 41 -7.64 -10.89 -6.31
CA ASP A 41 -8.24 -11.99 -5.58
C ASP A 41 -7.15 -12.93 -5.03
N PRO A 42 -7.13 -13.23 -3.71
CA PRO A 42 -6.15 -14.16 -3.14
C PRO A 42 -6.10 -15.54 -3.79
N GLN A 43 -7.18 -15.97 -4.46
CA GLN A 43 -7.27 -17.28 -5.11
C GLN A 43 -6.85 -17.28 -6.58
N SER A 44 -6.96 -16.16 -7.27
CA SER A 44 -6.78 -16.09 -8.74
C SER A 44 -5.84 -14.98 -9.22
N GLY A 45 -5.20 -14.28 -8.30
CA GLY A 45 -4.28 -13.19 -8.63
C GLY A 45 -5.00 -11.90 -8.97
N THR A 46 -4.36 -11.06 -9.77
CA THR A 46 -4.85 -9.74 -10.14
C THR A 46 -5.08 -9.63 -11.64
N ARG A 47 -6.16 -8.98 -12.05
CA ARG A 47 -6.46 -8.70 -13.46
C ARG A 47 -7.06 -7.32 -13.63
N ALA A 48 -6.91 -6.77 -14.82
CA ALA A 48 -7.66 -5.61 -15.28
C ALA A 48 -8.53 -5.93 -16.48
N THR A 49 -9.69 -5.28 -16.54
CA THR A 49 -10.71 -5.44 -17.58
C THR A 49 -11.18 -4.09 -18.10
N GLU A 50 -11.48 -4.00 -19.40
CA GLU A 50 -12.26 -2.89 -19.95
C GLU A 50 -13.73 -3.07 -19.55
N VAL A 51 -14.30 -2.10 -18.84
CA VAL A 51 -15.64 -2.22 -18.23
C VAL A 51 -16.73 -2.44 -19.28
N ARG A 52 -16.64 -1.73 -20.42
CA ARG A 52 -17.66 -1.78 -21.46
C ARG A 52 -17.75 -3.13 -22.16
N THR A 53 -16.62 -3.80 -22.37
CA THR A 53 -16.53 -5.02 -23.17
C THR A 53 -16.35 -6.28 -22.32
N GLY A 54 -15.86 -6.14 -21.09
CA GLY A 54 -15.42 -7.25 -20.24
C GLY A 54 -14.10 -7.87 -20.68
N ASN A 55 -13.41 -7.29 -21.66
CA ASN A 55 -12.15 -7.82 -22.17
C ASN A 55 -11.06 -7.75 -21.09
N ILE A 56 -10.39 -8.87 -20.83
CA ILE A 56 -9.21 -8.91 -19.97
C ILE A 56 -8.06 -8.24 -20.72
N LEU A 57 -7.47 -7.22 -20.10
CA LEU A 57 -6.34 -6.47 -20.65
C LEU A 57 -5.00 -7.13 -20.29
N TRP A 58 -4.89 -7.59 -19.04
CA TRP A 58 -3.72 -8.28 -18.52
C TRP A 58 -4.04 -8.96 -17.18
N THR A 59 -3.13 -9.84 -16.76
CA THR A 59 -3.16 -10.55 -15.48
C THR A 59 -1.79 -10.51 -14.79
N ILE A 60 -1.80 -10.67 -13.46
CA ILE A 60 -0.64 -10.85 -12.59
C ILE A 60 -1.01 -11.99 -11.63
N ASP A 61 -0.14 -12.98 -11.45
CA ASP A 61 -0.47 -14.16 -10.64
C ASP A 61 -0.58 -13.85 -9.12
N ASP A 62 0.02 -12.73 -8.69
CA ASP A 62 0.02 -12.28 -7.30
C ASP A 62 -1.28 -11.55 -6.90
N TRP A 63 -1.63 -11.69 -5.61
CA TRP A 63 -2.63 -10.86 -4.94
C TRP A 63 -1.98 -9.67 -4.24
N PHE A 64 -2.68 -8.54 -4.24
CA PHE A 64 -2.25 -7.31 -3.60
C PHE A 64 -3.40 -6.69 -2.81
N ARG A 65 -3.07 -6.18 -1.63
CA ARG A 65 -4.05 -5.51 -0.76
C ARG A 65 -4.34 -4.06 -1.18
N TRP A 66 -3.37 -3.41 -1.81
CA TRP A 66 -3.41 -1.97 -2.08
C TRP A 66 -3.07 -1.72 -3.55
N CYS A 67 -4.05 -1.26 -4.31
CA CYS A 67 -4.06 -1.37 -5.78
C CYS A 67 -4.69 -0.14 -6.42
N PHE A 68 -4.13 0.30 -7.54
CA PHE A 68 -4.63 1.42 -8.32
C PHE A 68 -4.43 1.18 -9.81
N LEU A 69 -5.47 1.44 -10.61
CA LEU A 69 -5.45 1.27 -12.06
C LEU A 69 -5.50 2.62 -12.78
N ALA A 70 -4.60 2.82 -13.74
CA ALA A 70 -4.54 4.04 -14.53
C ALA A 70 -5.65 4.09 -15.59
N ASP A 71 -5.95 5.31 -16.03
CA ASP A 71 -6.98 5.61 -17.06
C ASP A 71 -6.63 5.13 -18.47
N ASP A 72 -5.44 4.55 -18.69
CA ASP A 72 -5.07 3.90 -19.95
C ASP A 72 -5.29 2.37 -19.92
N GLY A 73 -5.76 1.82 -18.80
CA GLY A 73 -6.01 0.39 -18.61
C GLY A 73 -4.75 -0.49 -18.63
N SER A 74 -3.56 0.09 -18.85
CA SER A 74 -2.30 -0.64 -19.05
C SER A 74 -1.34 -0.49 -17.87
N HIS A 75 -1.37 0.65 -17.18
CA HIS A 75 -0.53 0.89 -16.01
C HIS A 75 -1.28 0.63 -14.71
N PHE A 76 -0.59 -0.04 -13.80
CA PHE A 76 -1.12 -0.44 -12.51
C PHE A 76 -0.08 -0.23 -11.43
N VAL A 77 -0.53 0.12 -10.23
CA VAL A 77 0.34 0.44 -9.11
C VAL A 77 -0.12 -0.31 -7.88
N THR A 78 0.82 -0.98 -7.22
CA THR A 78 0.56 -1.71 -5.99
C THR A 78 1.37 -1.16 -4.83
N GLY A 79 0.74 -1.11 -3.67
CA GLY A 79 1.37 -0.75 -2.40
C GLY A 79 1.87 -1.97 -1.62
N TYR A 80 2.71 -1.72 -0.63
CA TYR A 80 3.15 -2.71 0.35
C TYR A 80 1.96 -3.36 1.06
N ASN A 81 2.00 -4.70 1.23
CA ASN A 81 0.90 -5.46 1.81
C ASN A 81 0.62 -5.13 3.30
N GLY A 82 1.57 -4.53 4.01
CA GLY A 82 1.39 -3.96 5.35
C GLY A 82 0.70 -2.58 5.36
N LEU A 83 0.29 -2.08 4.19
CA LEU A 83 -0.34 -0.79 3.98
C LEU A 83 0.52 0.36 4.51
N ASN A 84 -0.06 1.24 5.30
CA ASN A 84 0.55 2.43 5.87
C ASN A 84 1.51 2.13 7.04
N LEU A 85 1.62 0.87 7.48
CA LEU A 85 2.48 0.46 8.60
C LEU A 85 3.62 -0.45 8.13
N ILE A 86 4.85 -0.10 8.50
CA ILE A 86 6.06 -0.93 8.25
C ILE A 86 6.63 -1.48 9.56
N PRO A 87 7.28 -2.65 9.56
CA PRO A 87 7.90 -3.21 10.77
C PRO A 87 8.95 -2.28 11.37
N GLN A 88 9.13 -2.26 12.69
CA GLN A 88 10.17 -1.41 13.33
C GLN A 88 11.61 -1.81 12.95
N ASN A 89 11.83 -3.07 12.55
CA ASN A 89 13.09 -3.59 12.06
C ASN A 89 13.19 -3.62 10.52
N TYR A 90 12.48 -2.71 9.84
CA TYR A 90 12.52 -2.60 8.39
C TYR A 90 13.95 -2.38 7.86
N LYS A 91 14.16 -2.80 6.62
CA LYS A 91 15.37 -2.47 5.86
C LYS A 91 15.06 -1.30 4.92
N LYS A 92 16.08 -0.49 4.63
CA LYS A 92 15.95 0.68 3.75
C LYS A 92 15.51 0.34 2.31
N ASP A 93 15.80 -0.88 1.87
CA ASP A 93 15.39 -1.42 0.57
C ASP A 93 13.97 -2.02 0.58
N LEU A 94 13.21 -1.88 1.67
CA LEU A 94 11.81 -2.29 1.73
C LEU A 94 11.01 -1.57 0.64
N VAL A 95 10.44 -2.33 -0.29
CA VAL A 95 9.63 -1.83 -1.39
C VAL A 95 8.25 -1.42 -0.87
N LEU A 96 7.91 -0.15 -1.02
CA LEU A 96 6.59 0.37 -0.65
C LEU A 96 5.64 0.44 -1.84
N ILE A 97 6.17 0.66 -3.04
CA ILE A 97 5.37 0.86 -4.25
C ILE A 97 5.99 0.08 -5.40
N THR A 98 5.16 -0.60 -6.17
CA THR A 98 5.56 -1.27 -7.41
C THR A 98 4.69 -0.77 -8.57
N PHE A 99 5.35 -0.45 -9.68
CA PHE A 99 4.71 -0.03 -10.93
C PHE A 99 4.74 -1.18 -11.92
N TRP A 100 3.64 -1.30 -12.66
CA TRP A 100 3.39 -2.37 -13.61
C TRP A 100 2.89 -1.79 -14.93
N LYS A 101 3.20 -2.48 -16.02
CA LYS A 101 2.67 -2.23 -17.35
C LYS A 101 2.27 -3.55 -17.98
N ASN A 102 1.00 -3.68 -18.37
CA ASN A 102 0.44 -4.90 -18.97
C ASN A 102 0.80 -6.18 -18.18
N GLY A 103 0.59 -6.14 -16.86
CA GLY A 103 0.91 -7.25 -15.95
C GLY A 103 2.41 -7.46 -15.67
N THR A 104 3.31 -6.73 -16.31
CA THR A 104 4.75 -6.85 -16.10
C THR A 104 5.27 -5.75 -15.19
N LYS A 105 6.12 -6.12 -14.22
CA LYS A 105 6.75 -5.17 -13.31
C LYS A 105 7.76 -4.29 -14.04
N ILE A 106 7.63 -2.97 -13.91
CA ILE A 106 8.55 -2.00 -14.56
C ILE A 106 9.42 -1.24 -13.56
N ARG A 107 8.94 -0.98 -12.32
CA ARG A 107 9.71 -0.26 -11.30
C ARG A 107 9.29 -0.69 -9.90
N LYS A 108 10.26 -0.72 -8.99
CA LYS A 108 10.06 -0.81 -7.53
C LYS A 108 10.59 0.47 -6.91
N VAL A 109 9.86 1.02 -5.97
CA VAL A 109 10.27 2.20 -5.21
C VAL A 109 10.33 1.83 -3.74
N THR A 110 11.51 2.04 -3.17
CA THR A 110 11.83 1.68 -1.78
C THR A 110 11.47 2.80 -0.81
N ILE A 111 11.43 2.47 0.48
CA ILE A 111 11.21 3.46 1.53
C ILE A 111 12.29 4.55 1.54
N GLU A 112 13.57 4.22 1.31
CA GLU A 112 14.66 5.21 1.28
C GLU A 112 14.49 6.21 0.12
N GLU A 113 13.92 5.77 -1.00
CA GLU A 113 13.61 6.67 -2.12
C GLU A 113 12.42 7.57 -1.82
N ILE A 114 11.36 7.05 -1.19
CA ILE A 114 10.16 7.84 -0.87
C ILE A 114 10.45 8.80 0.28
N ILE A 115 11.13 8.33 1.32
CA ILE A 115 11.37 9.02 2.60
C ILE A 115 12.88 9.05 2.88
N PRO A 116 13.64 9.98 2.27
CA PRO A 116 15.08 10.08 2.52
C PRO A 116 15.43 10.36 3.99
N ASN A 117 14.59 11.15 4.68
CA ASN A 117 14.73 11.40 6.11
C ASN A 117 13.80 10.50 6.93
N LEU A 118 14.25 9.28 7.24
CA LEU A 118 13.48 8.29 8.00
C LEU A 118 13.08 8.71 9.42
N LYS A 119 13.61 9.83 9.94
CA LYS A 119 13.22 10.36 11.26
C LYS A 119 11.80 10.93 11.29
N ILE A 120 11.18 11.17 10.13
CA ILE A 120 9.80 11.66 10.06
C ILE A 120 8.77 10.57 10.34
N LEU A 121 9.18 9.30 10.31
CA LEU A 121 8.28 8.17 10.53
C LEU A 121 7.67 8.23 11.93
N GLU A 122 6.36 8.04 12.01
CA GLU A 122 5.65 8.07 13.29
C GLU A 122 5.67 6.67 13.92
N LYS A 123 6.21 6.56 15.13
CA LYS A 123 6.27 5.28 15.84
C LYS A 123 4.88 4.91 16.37
N THR A 124 4.42 3.71 16.05
CA THR A 124 3.26 3.08 16.71
C THR A 124 3.75 2.06 17.75
N VAL A 125 2.84 1.27 18.33
CA VAL A 125 3.26 0.29 19.34
C VAL A 125 4.23 -0.74 18.75
N SER A 126 3.94 -1.25 17.54
CA SER A 126 4.74 -2.31 16.91
C SER A 126 5.30 -1.97 15.52
N HIS A 127 4.94 -0.82 14.96
CA HIS A 127 5.29 -0.42 13.60
C HIS A 127 5.78 1.04 13.52
N TYR A 128 6.08 1.45 12.30
CA TYR A 128 6.16 2.85 11.90
C TYR A 128 5.07 3.16 10.88
N HIS A 129 4.36 4.25 11.09
CA HIS A 129 3.45 4.85 10.12
C HIS A 129 4.24 5.75 9.18
N TRP A 130 4.14 5.49 7.87
CA TRP A 130 4.95 6.17 6.85
C TRP A 130 4.14 7.13 5.97
N GLY A 131 2.85 6.89 5.82
CA GLY A 131 1.95 7.69 4.99
C GLY A 131 0.91 6.83 4.28
N THR A 132 0.38 7.34 3.17
CA THR A 132 -0.63 6.68 2.36
C THR A 132 -0.38 6.88 0.87
N ILE A 133 -0.78 5.90 0.05
CA ILE A 133 -0.95 6.07 -1.39
C ILE A 133 -2.39 6.56 -1.59
N SER A 134 -2.56 7.83 -1.97
CA SER A 134 -3.88 8.43 -2.18
C SER A 134 -4.56 7.89 -3.45
N GLY A 135 -3.76 7.41 -4.41
CA GLY A 135 -4.21 6.90 -5.69
C GLY A 135 -3.91 7.84 -6.84
N PHE A 136 -4.63 7.67 -7.95
CA PHE A 136 -4.45 8.49 -9.14
C PHE A 136 -5.10 9.87 -8.98
N THR A 137 -4.35 10.91 -9.29
CA THR A 137 -4.86 12.27 -9.48
C THR A 137 -5.60 12.39 -10.82
N LYS A 138 -6.35 13.48 -11.01
CA LYS A 138 -7.01 13.78 -12.30
C LYS A 138 -6.04 13.91 -13.47
N ASN A 139 -4.76 14.24 -13.20
CA ASN A 139 -3.73 14.38 -14.21
C ASN A 139 -3.00 13.05 -14.49
N GLY A 140 -3.47 11.94 -13.92
CA GLY A 140 -2.91 10.60 -14.15
C GLY A 140 -1.63 10.28 -13.37
N LEU A 141 -1.25 11.12 -12.40
CA LEU A 141 -0.11 10.86 -11.50
C LEU A 141 -0.57 10.06 -10.27
N ILE A 142 0.29 9.17 -9.77
CA ILE A 142 0.08 8.57 -8.44
C ILE A 142 0.50 9.58 -7.38
N GLU A 143 -0.39 9.89 -6.45
CA GLU A 143 -0.11 10.69 -5.27
C GLU A 143 0.19 9.80 -4.06
N ILE A 144 1.23 10.19 -3.32
CA ILE A 144 1.56 9.69 -2.00
C ILE A 144 1.49 10.86 -1.03
N LEU A 145 0.79 10.67 0.08
CA LEU A 145 0.76 11.61 1.20
C LEU A 145 1.54 11.03 2.37
N LEU A 146 2.66 11.66 2.71
CA LEU A 146 3.49 11.26 3.85
C LEU A 146 2.92 11.75 5.19
N VAL A 147 3.36 11.14 6.29
CA VAL A 147 2.94 11.53 7.65
C VAL A 147 3.21 12.99 8.01
N ASN A 148 4.22 13.62 7.39
CA ASN A 148 4.52 15.05 7.55
C ASN A 148 3.65 15.96 6.66
N ASN A 149 2.60 15.42 6.02
CA ASN A 149 1.74 16.08 5.03
C ASN A 149 2.41 16.48 3.72
N GLU A 150 3.63 16.00 3.45
CA GLU A 150 4.27 16.17 2.16
C GLU A 150 3.58 15.30 1.10
N ARG A 151 3.35 15.89 -0.07
CA ARG A 151 2.78 15.20 -1.24
C ARG A 151 3.88 14.90 -2.25
N ILE A 152 3.97 13.65 -2.64
CA ILE A 152 4.93 13.18 -3.66
C ILE A 152 4.14 12.59 -4.81
N PHE A 153 4.53 12.93 -6.03
CA PHE A 153 3.87 12.44 -7.24
C PHE A 153 4.80 11.55 -8.05
N TYR A 154 4.24 10.49 -8.61
CA TYR A 154 4.93 9.58 -9.51
C TYR A 154 4.20 9.45 -10.84
N ASP A 155 4.96 9.46 -11.92
CA ASP A 155 4.45 9.07 -13.24
C ASP A 155 4.28 7.55 -13.29
N PRO A 156 3.06 7.03 -13.51
CA PRO A 156 2.82 5.58 -13.54
C PRO A 156 3.55 4.86 -14.69
N LYS A 157 3.91 5.57 -15.76
CA LYS A 157 4.55 4.98 -16.95
C LYS A 157 6.02 4.64 -16.73
N THR A 158 6.66 5.39 -15.84
CA THR A 158 8.10 5.28 -15.57
C THR A 158 8.37 4.84 -14.14
N GLY A 159 7.47 5.12 -13.21
CA GLY A 159 7.68 4.95 -11.77
C GLY A 159 8.68 5.95 -11.19
N ASN A 160 8.92 7.07 -11.87
CA ASN A 160 9.80 8.14 -11.40
C ASN A 160 9.01 9.25 -10.70
N LYS A 161 9.65 9.89 -9.71
CA LYS A 161 9.11 11.11 -9.09
C LYS A 161 8.97 12.21 -10.13
N THR A 162 7.90 12.98 -10.03
CA THR A 162 7.64 14.16 -10.87
C THR A 162 6.96 15.25 -10.05
N GLU A 163 6.94 16.47 -10.58
CA GLU A 163 6.12 17.55 -10.05
C GLU A 163 4.69 17.44 -10.59
N GLN A 164 3.73 17.95 -9.82
CA GLN A 164 2.38 18.17 -10.31
C GLN A 164 2.35 19.51 -11.05
N HIS A 165 2.31 19.46 -12.39
CA HIS A 165 2.03 20.65 -13.19
C HIS A 165 0.52 20.89 -13.23
N ASN A 166 0.11 22.13 -12.92
CA ASN A 166 -1.28 22.61 -12.95
C ASN A 166 -1.73 22.95 -14.37
#